data_AF-A0A0U5AZG9-F1
#
_entry.id   AF-A0A0U5AZG9-F1
#
_cell.length_a   1.000
_cell.length_b   1.000
_cell.length_c   1.000
_cell.angle_alpha   90.00
_cell.angle_beta   90.00
_cell.angle_gamma   90.00
#
_symmetry.space_group_name_H-M   'P 1'
#
loop_
_entity.id
_entity.type
_entity.pdbx_description
1 polymer ?
#
loop_
_entity_poly.entity_id
_entity_poly.type
_entity_poly.pdbx_seq_one_letter_code
_entity_poly.pdbx_strand_id
1 'polypeptide(L)'
;MNDSYTLKWSCNHSHEETFQGRVDRITIYLQSKVLEIIDSNDSVFYLIYFKNNVLGGGSLQSIYEETFLHKAFQQGMTIHASHPLFSAFLPKNHTIHIPEKSDVFTHLQNHLSLTEISLAATYMDNFMEESQLVSVIRRIFNHFKQNGQLAKAYEIAKILLTFSPNIKAMQEMIRIPAFEKYRKADDSPLLMESFYYQNRTELNYERQLHQLLHKQSRHLEQLLLFMNLFEVKHDFDDYNAFTHLLERQLKPEDRYKTLQFLCEHSTTYSPLSQHLVQEMIYLKQYPEALSFLITHFSDLSLDDTTMIEVIIEHVEPSYIVRLPAINQIISSLYRTQPEKKEVLVRRLVTCLLTQSEPPQVKEWIEPIRSTSPRLPVVKDIEQLTSLSQDLDQLTRLGELYYQFGLLDQSIESFTWEMELKPDELGPVRWLSKLYKEKGMNEEANTYKNLSIHMAKRA
;
A
#
# COMPACT_ATOMS: atom_id res chain seq x y z
N MET A 1 -16.69 13.24 12.48
CA MET A 1 -15.44 12.52 12.76
C MET A 1 -15.85 11.17 13.33
N ASN A 2 -15.79 10.11 12.53
CA ASN A 2 -15.99 8.75 13.02
C ASN A 2 -14.64 8.32 13.62
N ASP A 3 -14.49 8.44 14.93
CA ASP A 3 -13.21 8.16 15.59
C ASP A 3 -12.97 6.65 15.72
N SER A 4 -12.52 6.03 14.63
CA SER A 4 -12.15 4.61 14.58
C SER A 4 -10.97 4.24 15.50
N TYR A 5 -10.31 5.22 16.10
CA TYR A 5 -9.12 5.06 16.93
C TYR A 5 -9.34 5.40 18.41
N THR A 6 -10.59 5.66 18.81
CA THR A 6 -10.92 5.88 20.22
C THR A 6 -11.02 4.55 20.96
N LEU A 7 -10.35 4.48 22.10
CA LEU A 7 -10.45 3.38 23.05
C LEU A 7 -11.06 3.92 24.35
N LYS A 8 -11.89 3.09 24.99
CA LYS A 8 -12.38 3.27 26.35
C LYS A 8 -11.75 2.21 27.23
N TRP A 9 -11.36 2.55 28.44
CA TRP A 9 -10.91 1.54 29.39
C TRP A 9 -11.36 1.88 30.80
N SER A 10 -11.54 0.84 31.58
CA SER A 10 -11.94 0.90 32.98
C SER A 10 -10.84 0.31 33.83
N CYS A 11 -10.34 1.08 34.79
CA CYS A 11 -9.45 0.58 35.81
C CYS A 11 -10.28 0.24 37.05
N ASN A 12 -10.17 -0.99 37.57
CA ASN A 12 -10.76 -1.31 38.87
C ASN A 12 -9.81 -0.79 39.95
N HIS A 13 -9.93 0.46 40.36
CA HIS A 13 -9.25 0.93 41.56
C HIS A 13 -10.20 1.74 42.43
N SER A 14 -11.00 1.04 43.24
CA SER A 14 -11.91 1.58 44.27
C SER A 14 -12.98 2.62 43.85
N HIS A 15 -12.89 3.19 42.66
CA HIS A 15 -13.89 3.97 41.94
C HIS A 15 -13.72 3.65 40.44
N GLU A 16 -14.82 3.52 39.70
CA GLU A 16 -14.82 3.30 38.25
C GLU A 16 -14.26 4.53 37.53
N GLU A 17 -12.94 4.71 37.53
CA GLU A 17 -12.30 5.70 36.67
C GLU A 17 -12.22 5.12 35.26
N THR A 18 -13.16 5.56 34.43
CA THR A 18 -13.14 5.29 32.99
C THR A 18 -12.37 6.39 32.29
N PHE A 19 -11.30 6.03 31.58
CA PHE A 19 -10.60 6.94 30.69
C PHE A 19 -11.00 6.62 29.25
N GLN A 20 -11.18 7.67 28.46
CA GLN A 20 -11.46 7.58 27.04
C GLN A 20 -10.49 8.49 26.28
N GLY A 21 -9.82 7.95 25.27
CA GLY A 21 -8.88 8.72 24.46
C GLY A 21 -8.61 8.10 23.10
N ARG A 22 -7.91 8.83 22.24
CA ARG A 22 -7.44 8.36 20.94
C ARG A 22 -6.01 7.83 21.06
N VAL A 23 -5.72 6.71 20.41
CA VAL A 23 -4.33 6.24 20.31
C VAL A 23 -3.56 7.18 19.40
N ASP A 24 -2.51 7.81 19.90
CA ASP A 24 -1.67 8.73 19.14
C ASP A 24 -0.56 7.99 18.39
N ARG A 25 0.12 7.09 19.11
CA ARG A 25 1.17 6.23 18.56
C ARG A 25 1.20 4.85 19.22
N ILE A 26 1.69 3.89 18.45
CA ILE A 26 1.93 2.51 18.89
C ILE A 26 3.41 2.22 18.71
N THR A 27 4.05 1.72 19.76
CA THR A 27 5.46 1.34 19.73
C THR A 27 5.62 -0.15 19.98
N ILE A 28 6.23 -0.85 19.03
CA ILE A 28 6.60 -2.27 19.16
C ILE A 28 8.07 -2.33 19.57
N TYR A 29 8.33 -2.94 20.71
CA TYR A 29 9.69 -3.11 21.23
C TYR A 29 9.82 -4.47 21.90
N LEU A 30 10.69 -5.33 21.36
CA LEU A 30 10.83 -6.72 21.79
C LEU A 30 9.45 -7.41 21.84
N GLN A 31 9.15 -8.19 22.87
CA GLN A 31 7.87 -8.89 23.06
C GLN A 31 6.69 -7.98 23.46
N SER A 32 6.86 -6.67 23.38
CA SER A 32 5.89 -5.70 23.87
C SER A 32 5.24 -4.88 22.77
N LYS A 33 4.06 -4.35 23.12
CA LYS A 33 3.40 -3.28 22.39
C LYS A 33 2.96 -2.22 23.40
N VAL A 34 3.36 -0.97 23.17
CA VAL A 34 3.02 0.18 23.99
C VAL A 34 2.09 1.08 23.19
N LEU A 35 0.96 1.47 23.78
CA LEU A 35 0.04 2.44 23.22
C LEU A 35 0.16 3.73 24.04
N GLU A 36 0.42 4.84 23.36
CA GLU A 36 0.27 6.18 23.93
C GLU A 36 -1.11 6.72 23.52
N ILE A 37 -1.90 7.09 24.53
CA ILE A 37 -3.30 7.45 24.34
C ILE A 37 -3.53 8.85 24.92
N ILE A 38 -4.13 9.72 24.12
CA ILE A 38 -4.36 11.12 24.46
C ILE A 38 -5.87 11.36 24.58
N ASP A 39 -6.31 11.95 25.68
CA ASP A 39 -7.72 12.35 25.87
C ASP A 39 -8.03 13.73 25.26
N SER A 40 -9.23 14.24 25.50
CA SER A 40 -9.65 15.57 25.04
C SER A 40 -8.95 16.73 25.76
N ASN A 41 -8.26 16.48 26.87
CA ASN A 41 -7.59 17.46 27.70
C ASN A 41 -6.06 17.39 27.52
N ASP A 42 -5.57 16.75 26.45
CA ASP A 42 -4.15 16.46 26.20
C ASP A 42 -3.45 15.67 27.33
N SER A 43 -4.23 14.96 28.16
CA SER A 43 -3.68 14.07 29.18
C SER A 43 -3.25 12.76 28.54
N VAL A 44 -2.03 12.33 28.87
CA VAL A 44 -1.42 11.13 28.29
C VAL A 44 -1.60 9.93 29.22
N PHE A 45 -2.02 8.82 28.64
CA PHE A 45 -2.11 7.53 29.28
C PHE A 45 -1.33 6.49 28.46
N TYR A 46 -0.59 5.63 29.16
CA TYR A 46 0.18 4.57 28.51
C TYR A 46 -0.42 3.21 28.83
N LEU A 47 -0.51 2.35 27.83
CA LEU A 47 -0.97 0.97 27.98
C LEU A 47 0.05 0.01 27.40
N ILE A 48 0.51 -0.94 28.21
CA ILE A 48 1.54 -1.92 27.84
C ILE A 48 0.91 -3.29 27.67
N TYR A 49 1.30 -3.94 26.57
CA TYR A 49 1.02 -5.33 26.27
C TYR A 49 2.31 -6.14 26.26
N PHE A 50 2.24 -7.39 26.70
CA PHE A 50 3.27 -8.40 26.51
C PHE A 50 2.68 -9.58 25.73
N LYS A 51 3.21 -9.87 24.54
CA LYS A 51 2.68 -10.90 23.62
C LYS A 51 1.15 -10.84 23.48
N ASN A 52 0.62 -9.65 23.23
CA ASN A 52 -0.82 -9.35 23.11
C ASN A 52 -1.68 -9.51 24.39
N ASN A 53 -1.08 -9.82 25.55
CA ASN A 53 -1.78 -9.79 26.82
C ASN A 53 -1.60 -8.41 27.47
N VAL A 54 -2.66 -7.84 28.02
CA VAL A 54 -2.59 -6.57 28.76
C VAL A 54 -1.73 -6.79 30.01
N LEU A 55 -0.63 -6.04 30.10
CA LEU A 55 0.24 -6.06 31.24
C LEU A 55 -0.18 -5.00 32.26
N GLY A 56 -0.56 -3.82 31.79
CA GLY A 56 -0.99 -2.73 32.65
C GLY A 56 -0.81 -1.37 31.99
N GLY A 57 -1.05 -0.31 32.74
CA GLY A 57 -0.93 1.04 32.22
C GLY A 57 -1.27 2.09 33.27
N GLY A 58 -1.08 3.35 32.90
CA GLY A 58 -1.34 4.48 33.77
C GLY A 58 -0.99 5.81 33.12
N SER A 59 -1.49 6.88 33.71
CA SER A 59 -1.01 8.23 33.44
C SER A 59 0.32 8.47 34.15
N LEU A 60 1.25 9.12 33.47
CA LEU A 60 2.57 9.47 33.99
C LEU A 60 2.81 10.96 33.78
N GLN A 61 3.42 11.63 34.77
CA GLN A 61 3.88 13.02 34.62
C GLN A 61 5.10 13.12 33.70
N SER A 62 5.99 12.12 33.79
CA SER A 62 7.17 12.00 32.95
C SER A 62 7.59 10.53 32.83
N ILE A 63 8.32 10.22 31.75
CA ILE A 63 8.95 8.92 31.55
C ILE A 63 10.38 9.03 32.08
N TYR A 64 10.72 8.21 33.07
CA TYR A 64 12.06 8.20 33.66
C TYR A 64 13.09 7.55 32.71
N GLU A 65 14.30 8.08 32.67
CA GLU A 65 15.41 7.50 31.91
C GLU A 65 15.68 6.05 32.35
N GLU A 66 16.25 5.25 31.44
CA GLU A 66 16.58 3.83 31.64
C GLU A 66 15.41 2.87 31.91
N THR A 67 14.20 3.37 32.14
CA THR A 67 13.02 2.54 32.27
C THR A 67 12.64 1.86 30.97
N PHE A 68 11.81 0.83 31.07
CA PHE A 68 11.32 0.10 29.91
C PHE A 68 10.63 1.02 28.90
N LEU A 69 9.73 1.89 29.36
CA LEU A 69 8.97 2.77 28.48
C LEU A 69 9.88 3.77 27.73
N HIS A 70 10.92 4.26 28.40
CA HIS A 70 11.93 5.11 27.77
C HIS A 70 12.66 4.37 26.63
N LYS A 71 13.13 3.14 26.91
CA LYS A 71 13.80 2.29 25.91
C LYS A 71 12.89 1.92 24.75
N ALA A 72 11.62 1.62 25.04
CA ALA A 72 10.63 1.32 24.03
C ALA A 72 10.47 2.49 23.06
N PHE A 73 10.26 3.72 23.55
CA PHE A 73 10.12 4.88 22.66
C PHE A 73 11.41 5.30 21.95
N GLN A 74 12.58 5.04 22.55
CA GLN A 74 13.86 5.39 21.93
C GLN A 74 14.32 4.38 20.87
N GLN A 75 14.04 3.09 21.07
CA GLN A 75 14.60 2.00 20.25
C GLN A 75 13.53 1.15 19.53
N GLY A 76 12.27 1.31 19.90
CA GLY A 76 11.13 0.59 19.34
C GLY A 76 10.74 1.10 17.95
N MET A 77 10.05 0.23 17.21
CA MET A 77 9.39 0.60 15.95
C MET A 77 8.09 1.32 16.29
N THR A 78 8.07 2.63 16.11
CA THR A 78 6.92 3.48 16.44
C THR A 78 6.13 3.82 15.18
N ILE A 79 4.82 3.61 15.24
CA ILE A 79 3.89 3.91 14.15
C ILE A 79 2.79 4.86 14.62
N HIS A 80 2.37 5.74 13.72
CA HIS A 80 1.30 6.71 13.94
C HIS A 80 0.06 6.35 13.11
N ALA A 81 -1.03 7.08 13.30
CA ALA A 81 -2.31 6.84 12.62
C ALA A 81 -2.23 6.88 11.07
N SER A 82 -1.20 7.50 10.50
CA SER A 82 -0.92 7.51 9.05
C SER A 82 -0.32 6.21 8.54
N HIS A 83 0.28 5.38 9.41
CA HIS A 83 0.94 4.15 9.01
C HIS A 83 -0.10 3.07 8.65
N PRO A 84 0.07 2.34 7.53
CA PRO A 84 -0.95 1.41 7.03
C PRO A 84 -1.26 0.24 7.99
N LEU A 85 -0.30 -0.15 8.83
CA LEU A 85 -0.51 -1.19 9.84
C LEU A 85 -1.13 -0.69 11.16
N PHE A 86 -1.36 0.61 11.33
CA PHE A 86 -1.78 1.17 12.62
C PHE A 86 -3.07 0.53 13.15
N SER A 87 -4.09 0.46 12.31
CA SER A 87 -5.39 -0.14 12.66
C SER A 87 -5.28 -1.63 12.99
N ALA A 88 -4.37 -2.37 12.33
CA ALA A 88 -4.16 -3.80 12.57
C ALA A 88 -3.55 -4.09 13.95
N PHE A 89 -2.81 -3.14 14.52
CA PHE A 89 -2.24 -3.25 15.86
C PHE A 89 -3.19 -2.83 16.98
N LEU A 90 -4.29 -2.15 16.65
CA LEU A 90 -5.26 -1.75 17.65
C LEU A 90 -5.99 -2.96 18.25
N PRO A 91 -6.36 -2.90 19.54
CA PRO A 91 -7.19 -3.91 20.16
C PRO A 91 -8.53 -4.03 19.43
N LYS A 92 -8.98 -5.25 19.13
CA LYS A 92 -10.30 -5.49 18.50
C LYS A 92 -11.45 -5.02 19.39
N ASN A 93 -11.24 -5.06 20.71
CA ASN A 93 -12.20 -4.57 21.68
C ASN A 93 -11.84 -3.14 22.05
N HIS A 94 -12.77 -2.21 21.80
CA HIS A 94 -12.64 -0.82 22.21
C HIS A 94 -12.80 -0.61 23.72
N THR A 95 -13.10 -1.68 24.47
CA THR A 95 -13.14 -1.68 25.94
C THR A 95 -12.07 -2.60 26.47
N ILE A 96 -11.13 -2.03 27.23
CA ILE A 96 -10.01 -2.76 27.82
C ILE A 96 -10.14 -2.70 29.33
N HIS A 97 -10.03 -3.85 29.98
CA HIS A 97 -9.97 -3.95 31.43
C HIS A 97 -8.51 -4.03 31.85
N ILE A 98 -8.09 -3.12 32.74
CA ILE A 98 -6.74 -3.13 33.28
C ILE A 98 -6.76 -3.88 34.62
N PRO A 99 -5.98 -4.97 34.76
CA PRO A 99 -5.93 -5.71 36.02
C PRO A 99 -5.31 -4.87 37.15
N GLU A 100 -5.76 -5.11 38.38
CA GLU A 100 -5.17 -4.48 39.56
C GLU A 100 -3.69 -4.85 39.71
N LYS A 101 -2.86 -3.89 40.13
CA LYS A 101 -1.39 -4.06 40.27
C LYS A 101 -1.00 -5.27 41.11
N SER A 102 -1.78 -5.61 42.14
CA SER A 102 -1.56 -6.77 43.01
C SER A 102 -1.73 -8.11 42.30
N ASP A 103 -2.59 -8.17 41.28
CA ASP A 103 -3.06 -9.42 40.68
C ASP A 103 -2.65 -9.62 39.22
N VAL A 104 -2.07 -8.60 38.57
CA VAL A 104 -1.60 -8.66 37.17
C VAL A 104 -0.84 -9.96 36.88
N PHE A 105 0.22 -10.23 37.64
CA PHE A 105 1.09 -11.39 37.40
C PHE A 105 0.44 -12.72 37.77
N THR A 106 -0.66 -12.70 38.54
CA THR A 106 -1.46 -13.88 38.84
C THR A 106 -2.39 -14.18 37.66
N HIS A 107 -3.07 -13.17 37.13
CA HIS A 107 -3.93 -13.31 35.95
C HIS A 107 -3.16 -13.75 34.70
N LEU A 108 -1.94 -13.24 34.51
CA LEU A 108 -1.10 -13.60 33.37
C LEU A 108 -0.64 -15.06 33.36
N GLN A 109 -0.67 -15.77 34.49
CA GLN A 109 -0.31 -17.20 34.55
C GLN A 109 -1.24 -18.10 33.74
N ASN A 110 -2.43 -17.62 33.39
CA ASN A 110 -3.36 -18.35 32.53
C ASN A 110 -2.90 -18.40 31.06
N HIS A 111 -2.01 -17.49 30.66
CA HIS A 111 -1.62 -17.31 29.25
C HIS A 111 -0.11 -17.34 29.03
N LEU A 112 0.69 -17.04 30.06
CA LEU A 112 2.14 -16.92 29.97
C LEU A 112 2.84 -17.89 30.93
N SER A 113 4.00 -18.38 30.52
CA SER A 113 4.90 -19.12 31.39
C SER A 113 5.47 -18.24 32.50
N LEU A 114 5.90 -18.85 33.60
CA LEU A 114 6.56 -18.12 34.70
C LEU A 114 7.84 -17.38 34.25
N THR A 115 8.55 -17.92 33.24
CA THR A 115 9.71 -17.24 32.64
C THR A 115 9.29 -15.97 31.90
N GLU A 116 8.24 -16.04 31.09
CA GLU A 116 7.68 -14.88 30.41
C GLU A 116 7.14 -13.84 31.38
N ILE A 117 6.48 -14.26 32.46
CA ILE A 117 6.00 -13.37 33.52
C ILE A 117 7.16 -12.64 34.19
N SER A 118 8.29 -13.33 34.40
CA SER A 118 9.48 -12.70 34.99
C SER A 118 10.04 -11.60 34.10
N LEU A 119 10.05 -11.79 32.77
CA LEU A 119 10.45 -10.76 31.82
C LEU A 119 9.39 -9.66 31.72
N ALA A 120 8.11 -9.99 31.62
CA ALA A 120 7.04 -9.02 31.54
C ALA A 120 7.01 -8.11 32.77
N ALA A 121 7.33 -8.64 33.96
CA ALA A 121 7.45 -7.83 35.18
C ALA A 121 8.48 -6.71 35.05
N THR A 122 9.57 -6.91 34.32
CA THR A 122 10.59 -5.85 34.12
C THR A 122 10.07 -4.70 33.25
N TYR A 123 8.96 -4.86 32.54
CA TYR A 123 8.37 -3.82 31.68
C TYR A 123 7.43 -2.87 32.42
N MET A 124 7.17 -3.14 33.71
CA MET A 124 6.26 -2.36 34.57
C MET A 124 7.00 -1.38 35.50
N ASP A 125 8.28 -1.14 35.27
CA ASP A 125 9.15 -0.32 36.12
C ASP A 125 8.78 1.18 36.15
N ASN A 126 8.02 1.66 35.17
CA ASN A 126 7.39 2.99 35.24
C ASN A 126 6.15 3.06 36.15
N PHE A 127 5.51 1.92 36.47
CA PHE A 127 4.22 1.88 37.17
C PHE A 127 4.27 1.19 38.53
N MET A 128 5.31 0.40 38.80
CA MET A 128 5.51 -0.38 40.00
C MET A 128 6.91 -0.15 40.56
N GLU A 129 7.03 -0.15 41.88
CA GLU A 129 8.33 0.00 42.52
C GLU A 129 9.25 -1.19 42.21
N GLU A 130 10.54 -0.91 42.00
CA GLU A 130 11.56 -1.93 41.72
C GLU A 130 11.55 -3.05 42.79
N SER A 131 11.36 -2.69 44.06
CA SER A 131 11.30 -3.64 45.19
C SER A 131 10.18 -4.69 45.01
N GLN A 132 9.01 -4.27 44.52
CA GLN A 132 7.85 -5.12 44.28
C GLN A 132 8.13 -6.06 43.10
N LEU A 133 8.66 -5.53 42.00
CA LEU A 133 9.00 -6.31 40.80
C LEU A 133 10.08 -7.35 41.09
N VAL A 134 11.15 -6.95 41.81
CA VAL A 134 12.22 -7.85 42.27
C VAL A 134 11.66 -8.97 43.14
N SER A 135 10.68 -8.69 44.00
CA SER A 135 10.07 -9.70 44.86
C SER A 135 9.30 -10.76 44.05
N VAL A 136 8.56 -10.34 43.02
CA VAL A 136 7.81 -11.22 42.11
C VAL A 136 8.77 -12.15 41.35
N ILE A 137 9.81 -11.57 40.73
CA ILE A 137 10.80 -12.31 39.95
C ILE A 137 11.58 -13.29 40.85
N ARG A 138 11.97 -12.85 42.07
CA ARG A 138 12.67 -13.71 43.04
C ARG A 138 11.81 -14.88 43.49
N ARG A 139 10.50 -14.70 43.67
CA ARG A 139 9.57 -15.79 44.00
C ARG A 139 9.56 -16.85 42.90
N ILE A 140 9.53 -16.44 41.63
CA ILE A 140 9.56 -17.34 40.48
C ILE A 140 10.91 -18.06 40.38
N PHE A 141 12.02 -17.34 40.58
CA PHE A 141 13.36 -17.92 40.65
C PHE A 141 13.44 -19.05 41.71
N ASN A 142 12.96 -18.75 42.93
CA ASN A 142 12.97 -19.71 44.03
C ASN A 142 12.10 -20.94 43.73
N HIS A 143 10.94 -20.75 43.09
CA HIS A 143 10.07 -21.83 42.66
C HIS A 143 10.80 -22.80 41.71
N PHE A 144 11.45 -22.30 40.65
CA PHE A 144 12.20 -23.17 39.73
C PHE A 144 13.41 -23.83 40.39
N LYS A 145 14.11 -23.11 41.27
CA LYS A 145 15.25 -23.65 42.03
C LYS A 145 14.82 -24.81 42.94
N GLN A 146 13.74 -24.64 43.71
CA GLN A 146 13.22 -25.66 44.61
C GLN A 146 12.71 -26.89 43.86
N ASN A 147 12.14 -26.69 42.67
CA ASN A 147 11.66 -27.76 41.80
C ASN A 147 12.76 -28.41 40.93
N GLY A 148 14.04 -28.08 41.15
CA GLY A 148 15.18 -28.66 40.42
C GLY A 148 15.30 -28.20 38.96
N GLN A 149 14.49 -27.25 38.49
CA GLN A 149 14.53 -26.72 37.12
C GLN A 149 15.63 -25.66 36.97
N LEU A 150 16.88 -26.08 37.15
CA LEU A 150 18.05 -25.20 37.23
C LEU A 150 18.27 -24.34 35.97
N ALA A 151 17.97 -24.86 34.78
CA ALA A 151 18.08 -24.10 33.53
C ALA A 151 17.17 -22.86 33.54
N LYS A 152 15.89 -23.04 33.91
CA LYS A 152 14.93 -21.94 34.02
C LYS A 152 15.27 -21.01 35.18
N ALA A 153 15.69 -21.56 36.32
CA ALA A 153 16.15 -20.74 37.44
C ALA A 153 17.33 -19.83 37.03
N TYR A 154 18.28 -20.35 36.27
CA TYR A 154 19.39 -19.57 35.73
C TYR A 154 18.91 -18.44 34.79
N GLU A 155 17.94 -18.72 33.93
CA GLU A 155 17.32 -17.74 33.05
C GLU A 155 16.62 -16.62 33.83
N ILE A 156 15.82 -16.95 34.86
CA ILE A 156 15.20 -15.93 35.73
C ILE A 156 16.26 -15.08 36.44
N ALA A 157 17.36 -15.71 36.87
CA ALA A 157 18.44 -14.99 37.49
C ALA A 157 19.14 -14.01 36.52
N LYS A 158 19.30 -14.39 35.24
CA LYS A 158 19.77 -13.47 34.19
C LYS A 158 18.81 -12.29 34.03
N ILE A 159 17.50 -12.52 33.90
CA ILE A 159 16.47 -11.46 33.82
C ILE A 159 16.60 -10.50 35.01
N LEU A 160 16.71 -11.05 36.22
CA LEU A 160 16.79 -10.25 37.44
C LEU A 160 18.07 -9.42 37.53
N LEU A 161 19.23 -9.96 37.10
CA LEU A 161 20.48 -9.19 37.07
C LEU A 161 20.50 -8.11 35.98
N THR A 162 19.86 -8.36 34.84
CA THR A 162 19.70 -7.34 33.79
C THR A 162 18.80 -6.21 34.27
N PHE A 163 17.72 -6.52 34.98
CA PHE A 163 16.78 -5.53 35.52
C PHE A 163 17.35 -4.76 36.71
N SER A 164 17.91 -5.47 37.69
CA SER A 164 18.46 -4.90 38.92
C SER A 164 19.87 -5.47 39.19
N PRO A 165 20.92 -4.87 38.59
CA PRO A 165 22.28 -5.39 38.66
C PRO A 165 22.87 -5.36 40.06
N ASN A 166 22.35 -4.51 40.96
CA ASN A 166 22.90 -4.27 42.28
C ASN A 166 22.55 -5.35 43.33
N ILE A 167 21.77 -6.37 42.95
CA ILE A 167 21.37 -7.45 43.87
C ILE A 167 22.55 -8.41 44.08
N LYS A 168 23.41 -8.10 45.07
CA LYS A 168 24.60 -8.91 45.44
C LYS A 168 24.31 -10.40 45.58
N ALA A 169 23.20 -10.75 46.23
CA ALA A 169 22.79 -12.14 46.43
C ALA A 169 22.62 -12.91 45.10
N MET A 170 22.12 -12.26 44.04
CA MET A 170 21.94 -12.90 42.73
C MET A 170 23.24 -12.94 41.92
N GLN A 171 24.12 -11.93 42.08
CA GLN A 171 25.44 -11.91 41.45
C GLN A 171 26.30 -13.08 41.91
N GLU A 172 26.28 -13.38 43.21
CA GLU A 172 26.99 -14.52 43.79
C GLU A 172 26.32 -15.84 43.39
N MET A 173 25.00 -15.86 43.30
CA MET A 173 24.21 -17.07 43.01
C MET A 173 24.37 -17.59 41.59
N ILE A 174 24.49 -16.71 40.59
CA ILE A 174 24.79 -17.07 39.20
C ILE A 174 26.20 -17.64 39.04
N ARG A 175 27.09 -17.37 40.01
CA ARG A 175 28.48 -17.86 40.02
C ARG A 175 28.66 -19.27 40.58
N ILE A 176 27.61 -19.86 41.17
CA ILE A 176 27.64 -21.20 41.76
C ILE A 176 27.93 -22.29 40.69
N PRO A 177 28.73 -23.33 41.00
CA PRO A 177 29.09 -24.39 40.04
C PRO A 177 27.89 -25.10 39.39
N ALA A 178 26.76 -25.19 40.10
CA ALA A 178 25.51 -25.77 39.62
C ALA A 178 24.99 -25.09 38.33
N PHE A 179 25.38 -23.84 38.06
CA PHE A 179 24.99 -23.10 36.87
C PHE A 179 26.09 -23.00 35.79
N GLU A 180 27.27 -23.59 36.00
CA GLU A 180 28.39 -23.48 35.07
C GLU A 180 28.05 -24.03 33.67
N LYS A 181 27.30 -25.14 33.63
CA LYS A 181 26.81 -25.75 32.38
C LYS A 181 25.94 -24.79 31.56
N TYR A 182 25.11 -23.97 32.20
CA TYR A 182 24.18 -23.06 31.53
C TYR A 182 24.82 -21.72 31.16
N ARG A 183 25.95 -21.36 31.80
CA ARG A 183 26.73 -20.19 31.41
C ARG A 183 27.39 -20.35 30.04
N LYS A 184 27.75 -21.59 29.67
CA LYS A 184 28.41 -21.93 28.41
C LYS A 184 27.43 -22.14 27.24
N ALA A 185 26.14 -22.30 27.51
CA ALA A 185 25.11 -22.67 26.55
C ALA A 185 24.18 -21.48 26.31
N ASP A 186 24.65 -20.41 25.66
CA ASP A 186 24.05 -19.06 25.67
C ASP A 186 22.65 -18.92 25.01
N ASP A 187 21.88 -20.01 24.91
CA ASP A 187 20.73 -20.22 24.04
C ASP A 187 19.36 -20.07 24.74
N SER A 188 19.11 -19.02 25.54
CA SER A 188 17.71 -18.74 25.94
C SER A 188 17.01 -17.97 24.82
N PRO A 189 16.00 -18.55 24.12
CA PRO A 189 15.30 -17.85 23.04
C PRO A 189 14.62 -16.55 23.50
N LEU A 190 14.25 -16.48 24.79
CA LEU A 190 13.57 -15.34 25.40
C LEU A 190 14.50 -14.12 25.54
N LEU A 191 15.77 -14.37 25.85
CA LEU A 191 16.80 -13.35 26.00
C LEU A 191 17.50 -13.05 24.66
N MET A 192 17.54 -14.01 23.73
CA MET A 192 18.13 -13.82 22.41
C MET A 192 17.39 -12.78 21.55
N GLU A 193 16.09 -12.59 21.76
CA GLU A 193 15.32 -11.59 21.01
C GLU A 193 15.91 -10.18 21.15
N SER A 194 16.31 -9.78 22.36
CA SER A 194 16.92 -8.47 22.59
C SER A 194 18.21 -8.30 21.81
N PHE A 195 19.02 -9.36 21.73
CA PHE A 195 20.27 -9.34 21.00
C PHE A 195 20.04 -9.26 19.49
N TYR A 196 19.13 -10.05 18.94
CA TYR A 196 18.78 -9.97 17.51
C TYR A 196 18.15 -8.63 17.16
N TYR A 197 17.30 -8.09 18.02
CA TYR A 197 16.64 -6.81 17.80
C TYR A 197 17.63 -5.64 17.75
N GLN A 198 18.62 -5.61 18.65
CA GLN A 198 19.64 -4.55 18.67
C GLN A 198 20.51 -4.55 17.41
N ASN A 199 20.77 -5.73 16.85
CA ASN A 199 21.63 -5.90 15.67
C ASN A 199 20.82 -6.18 14.38
N ARG A 200 19.51 -5.89 14.37
CA ARG A 200 18.57 -6.24 13.29
C ARG A 200 18.88 -5.66 11.91
N THR A 201 19.78 -4.68 11.82
CA THR A 201 20.24 -4.14 10.55
C THR A 201 21.23 -5.07 9.84
N GLU A 202 21.88 -5.99 10.56
CA GLU A 202 22.74 -7.00 9.95
C GLU A 202 21.95 -8.24 9.53
N LEU A 203 22.27 -8.77 8.34
CA LEU A 203 21.51 -9.82 7.66
C LEU A 203 21.27 -11.08 8.52
N ASN A 204 22.30 -11.52 9.24
CA ASN A 204 22.21 -12.74 10.04
C ASN A 204 21.22 -12.58 11.20
N TYR A 205 21.22 -11.42 11.87
CA TYR A 205 20.35 -11.17 13.01
C TYR A 205 18.93 -10.84 12.57
N GLU A 206 18.75 -10.14 11.45
CA GLU A 206 17.45 -9.98 10.79
C GLU A 206 16.76 -11.32 10.55
N ARG A 207 17.46 -12.27 9.91
CA ARG A 207 16.93 -13.61 9.62
C ARG A 207 16.52 -14.36 10.90
N GLN A 208 17.37 -14.32 11.92
CA GLN A 208 17.04 -14.95 13.21
C GLN A 208 15.83 -14.30 13.87
N LEU A 209 15.69 -12.98 13.79
CA LEU A 209 14.56 -12.25 14.34
C LEU A 209 13.25 -12.56 13.59
N HIS A 210 13.26 -12.57 12.26
CA HIS A 210 12.09 -13.00 11.48
C HIS A 210 11.68 -14.45 11.80
N GLN A 211 12.64 -15.37 11.90
CA GLN A 211 12.36 -16.76 12.28
C GLN A 211 11.78 -16.87 13.68
N LEU A 212 12.28 -16.09 14.64
CA LEU A 212 11.77 -16.05 15.99
C LEU A 212 10.32 -15.55 16.04
N LEU A 213 10.04 -14.42 15.39
CA LEU A 213 8.69 -13.84 15.31
C LEU A 213 7.70 -14.80 14.63
N HIS A 214 8.13 -15.46 13.55
CA HIS A 214 7.34 -16.49 12.88
C HIS A 214 7.01 -17.67 13.81
N LYS A 215 8.01 -18.23 14.51
CA LYS A 215 7.81 -19.34 15.47
C LYS A 215 6.88 -18.97 16.61
N GLN A 216 6.86 -17.70 17.01
CA GLN A 216 5.98 -17.18 18.06
C GLN A 216 4.61 -16.71 17.54
N SER A 217 4.29 -16.92 16.26
CA SER A 217 3.04 -16.45 15.63
C SER A 217 2.81 -14.93 15.73
N ARG A 218 3.90 -14.15 15.81
CA ARG A 218 3.88 -12.67 15.89
C ARG A 218 3.98 -12.05 14.50
N HIS A 219 3.03 -12.43 13.64
CA HIS A 219 3.06 -12.13 12.22
C HIS A 219 2.96 -10.63 11.89
N LEU A 220 2.14 -9.85 12.61
CA LEU A 220 2.05 -8.41 12.38
C LEU A 220 3.36 -7.68 12.73
N GLU A 221 4.02 -8.12 13.80
CA GLU A 221 5.32 -7.56 14.22
C GLU A 221 6.42 -7.96 13.24
N GLN A 222 6.35 -9.17 12.68
CA GLN A 222 7.23 -9.61 11.60
C GLN A 222 7.03 -8.76 10.33
N LEU A 223 5.78 -8.39 10.00
CA LEU A 223 5.47 -7.52 8.88
C LEU A 223 6.00 -6.10 9.11
N LEU A 224 5.81 -5.55 10.31
CA LEU A 224 6.35 -4.25 10.69
C LEU A 224 7.89 -4.23 10.63
N LEU A 225 8.56 -5.32 11.03
CA LEU A 225 10.00 -5.45 10.93
C LEU A 225 10.48 -5.38 9.47
N PHE A 226 9.81 -6.08 8.54
CA PHE A 226 10.12 -5.97 7.12
C PHE A 226 10.01 -4.53 6.62
N MET A 227 8.91 -3.85 6.96
CA MET A 227 8.70 -2.46 6.54
C MET A 227 9.75 -1.51 7.12
N ASN A 228 10.05 -1.63 8.42
CA ASN A 228 11.03 -0.77 9.08
C ASN A 228 12.45 -0.98 8.53
N LEU A 229 12.84 -2.22 8.25
CA LEU A 229 14.13 -2.50 7.64
C LEU A 229 14.19 -2.06 6.17
N PHE A 230 13.08 -2.16 5.44
CA PHE A 230 12.99 -1.64 4.08
C PHE A 230 13.15 -0.12 4.02
N GLU A 231 12.57 0.64 4.94
CA GLU A 231 12.77 2.11 5.03
C GLU A 231 14.25 2.48 5.22
N VAL A 232 15.02 1.64 5.91
CA VAL A 232 16.45 1.86 6.14
C VAL A 232 17.30 1.38 4.96
N LYS A 233 17.02 0.18 4.45
CA LYS A 233 17.87 -0.53 3.48
C LYS A 233 17.46 -0.34 2.03
N HIS A 234 16.22 0.06 1.78
CA HIS A 234 15.57 0.16 0.47
C HIS A 234 15.56 -1.16 -0.32
N ASP A 235 15.63 -2.29 0.40
CA ASP A 235 15.69 -3.65 -0.14
C ASP A 235 15.11 -4.65 0.87
N PHE A 236 14.73 -5.84 0.40
CA PHE A 236 14.24 -6.95 1.20
C PHE A 236 15.24 -8.11 1.19
N ASP A 237 15.57 -8.66 2.36
CA ASP A 237 16.32 -9.94 2.43
C ASP A 237 15.51 -11.10 1.86
N ASP A 238 14.20 -11.14 2.15
CA ASP A 238 13.29 -12.17 1.68
C ASP A 238 11.93 -11.57 1.28
N TYR A 239 11.88 -11.06 0.05
CA TYR A 239 10.66 -10.45 -0.51
C TYR A 239 9.50 -11.45 -0.58
N ASN A 240 9.76 -12.73 -0.86
CA ASN A 240 8.72 -13.75 -0.96
C ASN A 240 8.08 -14.05 0.41
N ALA A 241 8.89 -14.09 1.47
CA ALA A 241 8.35 -14.21 2.83
C ALA A 241 7.49 -13.00 3.20
N PHE A 242 7.92 -11.78 2.79
CA PHE A 242 7.13 -10.57 2.97
C PHE A 242 5.78 -10.63 2.25
N THR A 243 5.77 -10.98 0.95
CA THR A 243 4.52 -11.03 0.16
C THR A 243 3.53 -12.06 0.70
N HIS A 244 3.99 -13.27 1.02
CA HIS A 244 3.14 -14.29 1.63
C HIS A 244 2.55 -13.86 2.98
N LEU A 245 3.33 -13.14 3.79
CA LEU A 245 2.85 -12.61 5.06
C LEU A 245 1.81 -11.52 4.85
N LEU A 246 2.07 -10.62 3.90
CA LEU A 246 1.18 -9.53 3.52
C LEU A 246 -0.19 -10.06 3.07
N GLU A 247 -0.21 -11.07 2.18
CA GLU A 247 -1.43 -11.72 1.70
C GLU A 247 -2.22 -12.44 2.80
N ARG A 248 -1.52 -13.05 3.75
CA ARG A 248 -2.15 -13.84 4.81
C ARG A 248 -2.71 -12.96 5.94
N GLN A 249 -2.06 -11.84 6.25
CA GLN A 249 -2.40 -11.02 7.41
C GLN A 249 -3.36 -9.87 7.08
N LEU A 250 -3.31 -9.33 5.87
CA LEU A 250 -4.03 -8.12 5.50
C LEU A 250 -5.10 -8.37 4.43
N LYS A 251 -6.16 -7.56 4.48
CA LYS A 251 -7.19 -7.51 3.44
C LYS A 251 -6.66 -6.76 2.21
N PRO A 252 -7.24 -6.97 1.01
CA PRO A 252 -6.77 -6.31 -0.22
C PRO A 252 -6.56 -4.80 -0.11
N GLU A 253 -7.50 -4.06 0.50
CA GLU A 253 -7.37 -2.61 0.69
C GLU A 253 -6.19 -2.21 1.59
N ASP A 254 -5.93 -2.99 2.65
CA ASP A 254 -4.82 -2.74 3.57
C ASP A 254 -3.48 -3.14 2.92
N ARG A 255 -3.47 -4.22 2.12
CA ARG A 255 -2.29 -4.61 1.32
C ARG A 255 -1.90 -3.50 0.35
N TYR A 256 -2.88 -2.98 -0.39
CA TYR A 256 -2.66 -1.85 -1.30
C TYR A 256 -2.05 -0.65 -0.58
N LYS A 257 -2.64 -0.24 0.57
CA LYS A 257 -2.09 0.88 1.37
C LYS A 257 -0.67 0.59 1.86
N THR A 258 -0.37 -0.64 2.26
CA THR A 258 0.99 -1.04 2.68
C THR A 258 1.99 -0.96 1.53
N LEU A 259 1.64 -1.49 0.35
CA LEU A 259 2.51 -1.44 -0.83
C LEU A 259 2.71 0.01 -1.30
N GLN A 260 1.65 0.81 -1.33
CA GLN A 260 1.72 2.23 -1.66
C GLN A 260 2.66 2.97 -0.72
N PHE A 261 2.48 2.78 0.59
CA PHE A 261 3.35 3.38 1.62
C PHE A 261 4.82 3.04 1.38
N LEU A 262 5.15 1.78 1.06
CA LEU A 262 6.53 1.38 0.79
C LEU A 262 7.09 1.96 -0.52
N CYS A 263 6.28 2.03 -1.57
CA CYS A 263 6.69 2.64 -2.85
C CYS A 263 6.99 4.14 -2.71
N GLU A 264 6.26 4.85 -1.86
CA GLU A 264 6.52 6.27 -1.55
C GLU A 264 7.88 6.49 -0.86
N HIS A 265 8.37 5.49 -0.11
CA HIS A 265 9.67 5.53 0.57
C HIS A 265 10.82 5.01 -0.31
N SER A 266 10.54 4.16 -1.31
CA SER A 266 11.54 3.67 -2.26
C SER A 266 10.91 3.40 -3.62
N THR A 267 11.13 4.34 -4.55
CA THR A 267 10.59 4.23 -5.93
C THR A 267 11.41 3.30 -6.82
N THR A 268 12.60 2.86 -6.38
CA THR A 268 13.56 2.13 -7.21
C THR A 268 13.46 0.61 -7.10
N TYR A 269 12.75 0.08 -6.11
CA TYR A 269 12.63 -1.36 -5.92
C TYR A 269 11.55 -1.96 -6.84
N SER A 270 11.95 -2.37 -8.04
CA SER A 270 11.06 -2.83 -9.11
C SER A 270 10.02 -3.90 -8.69
N PRO A 271 10.36 -4.96 -7.92
CA PRO A 271 9.38 -5.98 -7.54
C PRO A 271 8.21 -5.45 -6.70
N LEU A 272 8.44 -4.39 -5.91
CA LEU A 272 7.40 -3.76 -5.12
C LEU A 272 6.45 -2.94 -6.00
N SER A 273 7.00 -2.15 -6.92
CA SER A 273 6.21 -1.36 -7.88
C SER A 273 5.34 -2.26 -8.77
N GLN A 274 5.86 -3.40 -9.23
CA GLN A 274 5.09 -4.37 -10.01
C GLN A 274 3.95 -4.99 -9.18
N HIS A 275 4.23 -5.35 -7.92
CA HIS A 275 3.21 -5.91 -7.03
C HIS A 275 2.11 -4.89 -6.69
N LEU A 276 2.47 -3.62 -6.50
CA LEU A 276 1.50 -2.54 -6.31
C LEU A 276 0.55 -2.44 -7.52
N VAL A 277 1.08 -2.45 -8.73
CA VAL A 277 0.28 -2.42 -9.96
C VAL A 277 -0.66 -3.63 -10.06
N GLN A 278 -0.19 -4.83 -9.70
CA GLN A 278 -1.02 -6.03 -9.68
C GLN A 278 -2.20 -5.90 -8.70
N GLU A 279 -1.98 -5.35 -7.50
CA GLU A 279 -3.06 -5.07 -6.54
C GLU A 279 -4.01 -3.99 -7.07
N MET A 280 -3.53 -2.95 -7.76
CA MET A 280 -4.39 -1.94 -8.39
C MET A 280 -5.29 -2.56 -9.48
N ILE A 281 -4.74 -3.45 -10.31
CA ILE A 281 -5.50 -4.21 -11.31
C ILE A 281 -6.56 -5.08 -10.63
N TYR A 282 -6.21 -5.78 -9.55
CA TYR A 282 -7.15 -6.60 -8.78
C TYR A 282 -8.31 -5.77 -8.19
N LEU A 283 -7.99 -4.57 -7.70
CA LEU A 283 -8.97 -3.58 -7.19
C LEU A 283 -9.70 -2.81 -8.29
N LYS A 284 -9.43 -3.09 -9.57
CA LYS A 284 -10.02 -2.43 -10.76
C LYS A 284 -9.72 -0.93 -10.86
N GLN A 285 -8.62 -0.48 -10.27
CA GLN A 285 -8.11 0.89 -10.33
C GLN A 285 -7.25 1.09 -11.59
N TYR A 286 -7.85 0.85 -12.76
CA TYR A 286 -7.13 0.83 -14.03
C TYR A 286 -6.51 2.18 -14.42
N PRO A 287 -7.21 3.34 -14.31
CA PRO A 287 -6.64 4.63 -14.68
C PRO A 287 -5.42 5.02 -13.82
N GLU A 288 -5.49 4.75 -12.51
CA GLU A 288 -4.41 5.00 -11.57
C GLU A 288 -3.22 4.09 -11.86
N ALA A 289 -3.47 2.79 -12.10
CA ALA A 289 -2.43 1.82 -12.43
C ALA A 289 -1.67 2.20 -13.71
N LEU A 290 -2.40 2.63 -14.74
CA LEU A 290 -1.81 3.11 -15.99
C LEU A 290 -0.92 4.32 -15.75
N SER A 291 -1.42 5.31 -15.00
CA SER A 291 -0.66 6.53 -14.70
C SER A 291 0.61 6.24 -13.89
N PHE A 292 0.54 5.30 -12.94
CA PHE A 292 1.67 4.88 -12.14
C PHE A 292 2.74 4.21 -13.01
N LEU A 293 2.35 3.28 -13.90
CA LEU A 293 3.27 2.60 -14.80
C LEU A 293 4.01 3.58 -15.73
N ILE A 294 3.28 4.52 -16.33
CA ILE A 294 3.86 5.50 -17.27
C ILE A 294 4.84 6.45 -16.57
N THR A 295 4.57 6.80 -15.32
CA THR A 295 5.38 7.76 -14.56
C THR A 295 6.62 7.14 -13.93
N HIS A 296 6.54 5.86 -13.52
CA HIS A 296 7.61 5.21 -12.76
C HIS A 296 8.57 4.39 -13.62
N PHE A 297 8.14 3.88 -14.77
CA PHE A 297 8.96 3.00 -15.59
C PHE A 297 9.41 3.70 -16.87
N SER A 298 10.68 4.13 -16.89
CA SER A 298 11.33 4.71 -18.08
C SER A 298 11.56 3.65 -19.17
N ASP A 299 11.91 2.43 -18.76
CA ASP A 299 12.14 1.27 -19.63
C ASP A 299 11.16 0.15 -19.28
N LEU A 300 10.22 -0.13 -20.18
CA LEU A 300 9.21 -1.15 -19.97
C LEU A 300 9.77 -2.55 -20.24
N SER A 301 9.65 -3.45 -19.27
CA SER A 301 9.90 -4.87 -19.46
C SER A 301 8.77 -5.54 -20.26
N LEU A 302 8.95 -6.80 -20.64
CA LEU A 302 7.88 -7.58 -21.28
C LEU A 302 6.67 -7.73 -20.36
N ASP A 303 6.90 -7.95 -19.06
CA ASP A 303 5.83 -8.10 -18.08
C ASP A 303 5.05 -6.78 -17.92
N ASP A 304 5.75 -5.64 -17.87
CA ASP A 304 5.09 -4.32 -17.80
C ASP A 304 4.25 -4.05 -19.06
N THR A 305 4.75 -4.44 -20.23
CA THR A 305 4.01 -4.34 -21.50
C THR A 305 2.70 -5.15 -21.41
N THR A 306 2.75 -6.38 -20.92
CA THR A 306 1.54 -7.22 -20.77
C THR A 306 0.54 -6.64 -19.78
N MET A 307 1.01 -6.04 -18.66
CA MET A 307 0.14 -5.36 -17.71
C MET A 307 -0.54 -4.14 -18.34
N ILE A 308 0.21 -3.32 -19.07
CA ILE A 308 -0.34 -2.15 -19.78
C ILE A 308 -1.41 -2.56 -20.79
N GLU A 309 -1.17 -3.64 -21.55
CA GLU A 309 -2.14 -4.16 -22.52
C GLU A 309 -3.48 -4.51 -21.85
N VAL A 310 -3.45 -5.20 -20.70
CA VAL A 310 -4.65 -5.52 -19.91
C VAL A 310 -5.34 -4.27 -19.37
N ILE A 311 -4.57 -3.31 -18.85
CA ILE A 311 -5.11 -2.08 -18.26
C ILE A 311 -5.80 -1.23 -19.33
N ILE A 312 -5.18 -1.02 -20.50
CA ILE A 312 -5.69 -0.15 -21.57
C ILE A 312 -7.05 -0.61 -22.13
N GLU A 313 -7.36 -1.91 -22.06
CA GLU A 313 -8.67 -2.43 -22.47
C GLU A 313 -9.81 -1.89 -21.58
N HIS A 314 -9.51 -1.51 -20.34
CA HIS A 314 -10.49 -1.08 -19.33
C HIS A 314 -10.49 0.43 -19.07
N VAL A 315 -9.63 1.19 -19.73
CA VAL A 315 -9.49 2.65 -19.53
C VAL A 315 -10.09 3.41 -20.71
N GLU A 316 -10.84 4.47 -20.39
CA GLU A 316 -11.45 5.34 -21.39
C GLU A 316 -10.39 6.02 -22.28
N PRO A 317 -10.58 6.05 -23.61
CA PRO A 317 -9.65 6.69 -24.55
C PRO A 317 -9.32 8.14 -24.19
N SER A 318 -10.31 8.89 -23.69
CA SER A 318 -10.15 10.30 -23.31
C SER A 318 -9.19 10.49 -22.14
N TYR A 319 -9.05 9.51 -21.25
CA TYR A 319 -8.04 9.53 -20.19
C TYR A 319 -6.67 9.18 -20.75
N ILE A 320 -6.57 8.09 -21.54
CA ILE A 320 -5.30 7.60 -22.11
C ILE A 320 -4.58 8.70 -22.88
N VAL A 321 -5.28 9.41 -23.78
CA VAL A 321 -4.67 10.41 -24.67
C VAL A 321 -4.12 11.64 -23.93
N ARG A 322 -4.56 11.89 -22.69
CA ARG A 322 -4.07 12.97 -21.84
C ARG A 322 -2.81 12.62 -21.06
N LEU A 323 -2.42 11.34 -21.03
CA LEU A 323 -1.23 10.90 -20.30
C LEU A 323 0.05 11.33 -21.04
N PRO A 324 1.06 11.84 -20.32
CA PRO A 324 2.32 12.27 -20.94
C PRO A 324 3.06 11.07 -21.55
N ALA A 325 3.68 11.28 -22.71
CA ALA A 325 4.50 10.27 -23.42
C ALA A 325 3.81 8.93 -23.75
N ILE A 326 2.48 8.83 -23.60
CA ILE A 326 1.72 7.60 -23.85
C ILE A 326 1.85 7.09 -25.28
N ASN A 327 2.01 7.99 -26.25
CA ASN A 327 2.23 7.65 -27.66
C ASN A 327 3.56 6.90 -27.89
N GLN A 328 4.61 7.22 -27.12
CA GLN A 328 5.87 6.49 -27.15
C GLN A 328 5.68 5.08 -26.60
N ILE A 329 4.92 4.93 -25.51
CA ILE A 329 4.62 3.62 -24.91
C ILE A 329 3.79 2.77 -25.86
N ILE A 330 2.70 3.31 -26.41
CA ILE A 330 1.85 2.62 -27.41
C ILE A 330 2.65 2.19 -28.64
N SER A 331 3.66 2.96 -29.04
CA SER A 331 4.56 2.59 -30.14
C SER A 331 5.26 1.25 -29.89
N SER A 332 5.49 0.89 -28.62
CA SER A 332 6.17 -0.33 -28.21
C SER A 332 5.24 -1.53 -27.97
N LEU A 333 3.93 -1.30 -27.79
CA LEU A 333 2.92 -2.32 -27.52
C LEU A 333 2.55 -3.13 -28.78
N TYR A 334 1.99 -4.34 -28.58
CA TYR A 334 1.45 -5.19 -29.64
C TYR A 334 2.39 -5.46 -30.83
N ARG A 335 3.71 -5.56 -30.59
CA ARG A 335 4.71 -5.75 -31.68
C ARG A 335 4.41 -6.92 -32.60
N THR A 336 3.81 -7.98 -32.07
CA THR A 336 3.47 -9.21 -32.80
C THR A 336 2.01 -9.27 -33.25
N GLN A 337 1.18 -8.27 -32.90
CA GLN A 337 -0.28 -8.26 -33.12
C GLN A 337 -0.70 -6.93 -33.77
N PRO A 338 -0.36 -6.68 -35.05
CA PRO A 338 -0.60 -5.41 -35.72
C PRO A 338 -2.10 -5.05 -35.81
N GLU A 339 -2.97 -6.05 -35.88
CA GLU A 339 -4.43 -5.84 -35.91
C GLU A 339 -4.95 -5.25 -34.59
N LYS A 340 -4.50 -5.76 -33.44
CA LYS A 340 -4.86 -5.18 -32.13
C LYS A 340 -4.30 -3.77 -31.98
N LYS A 341 -3.07 -3.55 -32.45
CA LYS A 341 -2.45 -2.23 -32.46
C LYS A 341 -3.27 -1.24 -33.29
N GLU A 342 -3.69 -1.64 -34.49
CA GLU A 342 -4.55 -0.81 -35.36
C GLU A 342 -5.85 -0.43 -34.65
N VAL A 343 -6.55 -1.40 -34.04
CA VAL A 343 -7.81 -1.14 -33.31
C VAL A 343 -7.59 -0.15 -32.17
N LEU A 344 -6.55 -0.33 -31.35
CA LEU A 344 -6.24 0.58 -30.26
C LEU A 344 -5.91 1.98 -30.78
N VAL A 345 -4.98 2.10 -31.72
CA VAL A 345 -4.52 3.40 -32.23
C VAL A 345 -5.67 4.13 -32.92
N ARG A 346 -6.49 3.44 -33.72
CA ARG A 346 -7.69 4.03 -34.33
C ARG A 346 -8.67 4.56 -33.30
N ARG A 347 -8.92 3.81 -32.23
CA ARG A 347 -9.79 4.25 -31.11
C ARG A 347 -9.27 5.53 -30.45
N LEU A 348 -7.96 5.61 -30.20
CA LEU A 348 -7.33 6.78 -29.56
C LEU A 348 -7.29 8.00 -30.48
N VAL A 349 -6.93 7.80 -31.75
CA VAL A 349 -6.92 8.83 -32.79
C VAL A 349 -8.30 9.42 -33.01
N THR A 350 -9.33 8.56 -33.07
CA THR A 350 -10.73 9.00 -33.17
C THR A 350 -11.08 9.93 -32.01
N CYS A 351 -10.71 9.54 -30.77
CA CYS A 351 -10.92 10.38 -29.60
C CYS A 351 -10.17 11.72 -29.70
N LEU A 352 -8.92 11.73 -30.17
CA LEU A 352 -8.13 12.95 -30.33
C LEU A 352 -8.73 13.91 -31.36
N LEU A 353 -9.22 13.40 -32.49
CA LEU A 353 -9.85 14.20 -33.54
C LEU A 353 -11.16 14.88 -33.08
N THR A 354 -11.77 14.44 -31.98
CA THR A 354 -12.91 15.17 -31.38
C THR A 354 -12.50 16.44 -30.63
N GLN A 355 -11.21 16.60 -30.32
CA GLN A 355 -10.68 17.65 -29.44
C GLN A 355 -9.49 18.42 -30.04
N SER A 356 -9.00 18.01 -31.21
CA SER A 356 -7.76 18.52 -31.79
C SER A 356 -7.80 18.47 -33.31
N GLU A 357 -7.10 19.40 -33.94
CA GLU A 357 -7.03 19.52 -35.39
C GLU A 357 -6.15 18.42 -36.00
N PRO A 358 -6.39 18.01 -37.28
CA PRO A 358 -5.61 16.94 -37.93
C PRO A 358 -4.09 17.10 -37.85
N PRO A 359 -3.48 18.30 -37.99
CA PRO A 359 -2.04 18.47 -37.84
C PRO A 359 -1.51 18.09 -36.45
N GLN A 360 -2.26 18.39 -35.39
CA GLN A 360 -1.88 18.04 -34.01
C GLN A 360 -1.96 16.53 -33.78
N VAL A 361 -2.99 15.87 -34.33
CA VAL A 361 -3.14 14.42 -34.26
C VAL A 361 -2.03 13.72 -35.05
N LYS A 362 -1.61 14.29 -36.19
CA LYS A 362 -0.47 13.82 -36.96
C LYS A 362 0.85 13.93 -36.17
N GLU A 363 1.05 15.01 -35.42
CA GLU A 363 2.21 15.12 -34.53
C GLU A 363 2.16 14.07 -33.42
N TRP A 364 0.99 13.86 -32.81
CA TRP A 364 0.80 12.88 -31.75
C TRP A 364 1.10 11.44 -32.18
N ILE A 365 0.70 11.04 -33.40
CA ILE A 365 0.89 9.68 -33.93
C ILE A 365 2.32 9.40 -34.42
N GLU A 366 3.18 10.42 -34.52
CA GLU A 366 4.51 10.33 -35.11
C GLU A 366 5.42 9.24 -34.50
N PRO A 367 5.48 9.03 -33.16
CA PRO A 367 6.25 7.93 -32.59
C PRO A 367 5.73 6.55 -33.00
N ILE A 368 4.41 6.42 -33.18
CA ILE A 368 3.77 5.17 -33.63
C ILE A 368 4.05 4.94 -35.12
N ARG A 369 4.01 5.99 -35.94
CA ARG A 369 4.38 5.92 -37.37
C ARG A 369 5.81 5.40 -37.55
N SER A 370 6.73 5.90 -36.73
CA SER A 370 8.15 5.50 -36.79
C SER A 370 8.38 4.00 -36.54
N THR A 371 7.56 3.39 -35.66
CA THR A 371 7.66 1.97 -35.31
C THR A 371 6.75 1.07 -36.14
N SER A 372 5.65 1.61 -36.68
CA SER A 372 4.61 0.84 -37.36
C SER A 372 4.02 1.62 -38.55
N PRO A 373 4.81 1.94 -39.59
CA PRO A 373 4.40 2.81 -40.69
C PRO A 373 3.35 2.17 -41.61
N ARG A 374 3.10 0.86 -41.48
CA ARG A 374 2.16 0.12 -42.32
C ARG A 374 0.72 0.13 -41.77
N LEU A 375 0.49 0.66 -40.58
CA LEU A 375 -0.84 0.72 -39.99
C LEU A 375 -1.79 1.57 -40.85
N PRO A 376 -2.99 1.06 -41.21
CA PRO A 376 -3.97 1.82 -41.99
C PRO A 376 -4.28 3.19 -41.38
N VAL A 377 -4.48 3.28 -40.06
CA VAL A 377 -4.78 4.56 -39.39
C VAL A 377 -3.71 5.65 -39.62
N VAL A 378 -2.44 5.27 -39.77
CA VAL A 378 -1.35 6.22 -40.04
C VAL A 378 -1.53 6.85 -41.42
N LYS A 379 -1.86 6.04 -42.43
CA LYS A 379 -2.12 6.53 -43.79
C LYS A 379 -3.37 7.40 -43.83
N ASP A 380 -4.41 7.00 -43.10
CA ASP A 380 -5.65 7.77 -42.99
C ASP A 380 -5.37 9.16 -42.41
N ILE A 381 -4.54 9.29 -41.37
CA ILE A 381 -4.19 10.59 -40.77
C ILE A 381 -3.31 11.45 -41.68
N GLU A 382 -2.39 10.84 -42.44
CA GLU A 382 -1.63 11.56 -43.46
C GLU A 382 -2.55 12.14 -44.55
N GLN A 383 -3.51 11.33 -45.03
CA GLN A 383 -4.52 11.78 -45.99
C GLN A 383 -5.41 12.88 -45.40
N LEU A 384 -5.90 12.69 -44.17
CA LEU A 384 -6.75 13.67 -43.47
C LEU A 384 -6.03 15.02 -43.37
N THR A 385 -4.75 15.01 -43.01
CA THR A 385 -3.96 16.23 -42.89
C THR A 385 -3.75 16.91 -44.24
N SER A 386 -3.45 16.15 -45.31
CA SER A 386 -3.29 16.74 -46.66
C SER A 386 -4.61 17.32 -47.20
N LEU A 387 -5.73 16.64 -46.95
CA LEU A 387 -7.05 17.04 -47.43
C LEU A 387 -7.59 18.26 -46.66
N SER A 388 -7.26 18.40 -45.39
CA SER A 388 -7.71 19.53 -44.56
C SER A 388 -7.28 20.91 -45.08
N GLN A 389 -6.30 20.96 -46.00
CA GLN A 389 -5.78 22.18 -46.60
C GLN A 389 -6.29 22.42 -48.03
N ASP A 390 -7.11 21.52 -48.57
CA ASP A 390 -7.57 21.53 -49.96
C ASP A 390 -9.10 21.61 -50.06
N LEU A 391 -9.61 22.79 -50.40
CA LEU A 391 -11.05 23.05 -50.57
C LEU A 391 -11.66 22.31 -51.77
N ASP A 392 -10.86 21.84 -52.73
CA ASP A 392 -11.37 21.11 -53.90
C ASP A 392 -11.70 19.65 -53.56
N GLN A 393 -11.26 19.15 -52.40
CA GLN A 393 -11.39 17.77 -51.97
C GLN A 393 -12.25 17.56 -50.72
N LEU A 394 -13.16 18.50 -50.42
CA LEU A 394 -14.05 18.42 -49.24
C LEU A 394 -14.91 17.15 -49.21
N THR A 395 -15.34 16.64 -50.38
CA THR A 395 -16.03 15.34 -50.47
C THR A 395 -15.19 14.22 -49.85
N ARG A 396 -13.90 14.15 -50.21
CA ARG A 396 -13.00 13.11 -49.73
C ARG A 396 -12.65 13.28 -48.25
N LEU A 397 -12.51 14.52 -47.80
CA LEU A 397 -12.33 14.87 -46.40
C LEU A 397 -13.53 14.41 -45.55
N GLY A 398 -14.75 14.69 -46.01
CA GLY A 398 -15.99 14.28 -45.35
C GLY A 398 -16.16 12.77 -45.24
N GLU A 399 -15.82 12.02 -46.30
CA GLU A 399 -15.79 10.55 -46.27
C GLU A 399 -14.80 10.00 -45.24
N LEU A 400 -13.63 10.63 -45.11
CA LEU A 400 -12.59 10.19 -44.18
C LEU A 400 -12.99 10.46 -42.73
N TYR A 401 -13.56 11.64 -42.43
CA TYR A 401 -14.17 11.89 -41.12
C TYR A 401 -15.28 10.89 -40.78
N TYR A 402 -16.10 10.52 -41.77
CA TYR A 402 -17.12 9.48 -41.60
C TYR A 402 -16.51 8.11 -41.24
N GLN A 403 -15.37 7.74 -41.83
CA GLN A 403 -14.67 6.48 -41.49
C GLN A 403 -14.14 6.45 -40.05
N PHE A 404 -13.84 7.62 -39.47
CA PHE A 404 -13.53 7.77 -38.04
C PHE A 404 -14.78 7.88 -37.16
N GLY A 405 -16.00 7.84 -37.72
CA GLY A 405 -17.25 8.01 -36.98
C GLY A 405 -17.50 9.45 -36.52
N LEU A 406 -16.77 10.42 -37.08
CA LEU A 406 -16.84 11.85 -36.75
C LEU A 406 -17.93 12.52 -37.59
N LEU A 407 -19.19 12.27 -37.22
CA LEU A 407 -20.34 12.68 -38.01
C LEU A 407 -20.45 14.20 -38.19
N ASP A 408 -20.09 14.98 -37.16
CA ASP A 408 -20.23 16.44 -37.21
C ASP A 408 -19.24 17.08 -38.18
N GLN A 409 -17.96 16.69 -38.10
CA GLN A 409 -16.91 17.13 -39.04
C GLN A 409 -17.21 16.65 -40.47
N SER A 410 -17.79 15.46 -40.61
CA SER A 410 -18.25 14.95 -41.91
C SER A 410 -19.39 15.80 -42.48
N ILE A 411 -20.41 16.13 -41.67
CA ILE A 411 -21.53 17.00 -42.04
C ILE A 411 -21.02 18.38 -42.46
N GLU A 412 -20.09 18.98 -41.72
CA GLU A 412 -19.50 20.28 -42.04
C GLU A 412 -18.82 20.24 -43.41
N SER A 413 -18.00 19.23 -43.66
CA SER A 413 -17.29 19.05 -44.95
C SER A 413 -18.27 18.96 -46.13
N PHE A 414 -19.33 18.16 -46.01
CA PHE A 414 -20.34 18.03 -47.07
C PHE A 414 -21.25 19.25 -47.19
N THR A 415 -21.44 20.01 -46.11
CA THR A 415 -22.18 21.27 -46.15
C THR A 415 -21.42 22.30 -46.97
N TRP A 416 -20.12 22.46 -46.72
CA TRP A 416 -19.26 23.36 -47.51
C TRP A 416 -19.15 22.90 -48.97
N GLU A 417 -19.02 21.61 -49.24
CA GLU A 417 -18.99 21.10 -50.62
C GLU A 417 -20.31 21.41 -51.37
N MET A 418 -21.46 21.25 -50.70
CA MET A 418 -22.76 21.63 -51.27
C MET A 418 -22.84 23.14 -51.55
N GLU A 419 -22.28 23.98 -50.68
CA GLU A 419 -22.24 25.43 -50.88
C GLU A 419 -21.34 25.85 -52.04
N LEU A 420 -20.17 25.19 -52.20
CA LEU A 420 -19.24 25.46 -53.29
C LEU A 420 -19.73 24.89 -54.64
N LYS A 421 -20.43 23.75 -54.61
CA LYS A 421 -20.92 23.04 -55.81
C LYS A 421 -22.42 22.72 -55.66
N PRO A 422 -23.29 23.74 -55.77
CA PRO A 422 -24.73 23.60 -55.46
C PRO A 422 -25.50 22.68 -56.40
N ASP A 423 -24.96 22.38 -57.59
CA ASP A 423 -25.59 21.49 -58.56
C ASP A 423 -25.22 20.01 -58.36
N GLU A 424 -24.27 19.70 -57.49
CA GLU A 424 -23.83 18.33 -57.26
C GLU A 424 -24.75 17.58 -56.29
N LEU A 425 -25.19 16.39 -56.71
CA LEU A 425 -26.08 15.53 -55.89
C LEU A 425 -25.35 14.79 -54.77
N GLY A 426 -24.03 14.61 -54.90
CA GLY A 426 -23.21 13.83 -53.96
C GLY A 426 -23.29 14.34 -52.52
N PRO A 427 -22.94 15.61 -52.27
CA PRO A 427 -22.96 16.21 -50.93
C PRO A 427 -24.34 16.15 -50.26
N VAL A 428 -25.41 16.46 -51.01
CA VAL A 428 -26.79 16.44 -50.50
C VAL A 428 -27.23 15.03 -50.06
N ARG A 429 -26.83 14.00 -50.81
CA ARG A 429 -27.09 12.60 -50.44
C ARG A 429 -26.34 12.20 -49.18
N TRP A 430 -25.09 12.62 -49.04
CA TRP A 430 -24.29 12.40 -47.83
C TRP A 430 -24.91 13.09 -46.61
N LEU A 431 -25.30 14.36 -46.70
CA LEU A 431 -25.97 15.08 -45.61
C LEU A 431 -27.23 14.36 -45.15
N SER A 432 -28.10 13.94 -46.07
CA SER A 432 -29.30 13.17 -45.73
C SER A 432 -28.98 11.88 -44.95
N LYS A 433 -27.93 11.16 -45.36
CA LYS A 433 -27.46 9.94 -44.67
C LYS A 433 -26.93 10.27 -43.27
N LEU A 434 -26.04 11.24 -43.15
CA LEU A 434 -25.37 11.58 -41.88
C LEU A 434 -26.35 12.12 -40.84
N TYR A 435 -27.26 13.02 -41.22
CA TYR A 435 -28.30 13.49 -40.30
C TYR A 435 -29.22 12.36 -39.84
N LYS A 436 -29.53 11.40 -40.71
CA LYS A 436 -30.30 10.22 -40.32
C LYS A 436 -29.55 9.36 -39.29
N GLU A 437 -28.26 9.13 -39.50
CA GLU A 437 -27.41 8.38 -38.57
C GLU A 437 -27.24 9.10 -37.21
N LYS A 438 -27.26 10.43 -37.21
CA LYS A 438 -27.28 11.26 -35.99
C LYS A 438 -28.65 11.28 -35.28
N GLY A 439 -29.70 10.72 -35.88
CA GLY A 439 -31.07 10.71 -35.35
C GLY A 439 -31.90 11.97 -35.65
N MET A 440 -31.36 12.88 -36.47
CA MET A 440 -31.98 14.14 -36.88
C MET A 440 -32.87 13.93 -38.13
N ASN A 441 -34.04 13.33 -37.90
CA ASN A 441 -34.91 12.84 -38.98
C ASN A 441 -35.53 13.95 -39.85
N GLU A 442 -35.79 15.13 -39.29
CA GLU A 442 -36.40 16.24 -40.02
C GLU A 442 -35.42 16.82 -41.06
N GLU A 443 -34.19 17.07 -40.62
CA GLU A 443 -33.08 17.52 -41.45
C GLU A 443 -32.77 16.47 -42.52
N ALA A 444 -32.69 15.19 -42.13
CA ALA A 444 -32.45 14.09 -43.05
C ALA A 444 -33.51 14.03 -44.18
N ASN A 445 -34.78 14.21 -43.84
CA ASN A 445 -35.89 14.25 -44.81
C ASN A 445 -35.84 15.49 -45.69
N THR A 446 -35.43 16.64 -45.15
CA THR A 446 -35.27 17.89 -45.88
C THR A 446 -34.21 17.72 -46.98
N TYR A 447 -33.02 17.24 -46.62
CA TYR A 447 -31.95 16.96 -47.59
C TYR A 447 -32.34 15.85 -48.58
N LYS A 448 -33.07 14.83 -48.12
CA LYS A 448 -33.59 13.78 -49.01
C LYS A 448 -34.50 14.36 -50.10
N ASN A 449 -35.47 15.19 -49.71
CA ASN A 449 -36.39 15.82 -50.65
C ASN A 449 -35.65 16.76 -51.60
N LEU A 450 -34.68 17.53 -51.09
CA LEU A 450 -33.81 18.38 -51.92
C LEU A 450 -33.08 17.54 -52.99
N SER A 451 -32.49 16.40 -52.60
CA SER A 451 -31.79 15.51 -53.55
C SER A 451 -32.73 14.97 -54.65
N ILE A 452 -33.99 14.68 -54.33
CA ILE A 452 -35.00 14.22 -55.31
C ILE A 452 -35.37 15.36 -56.26
N HIS A 453 -35.51 16.59 -55.76
CA HIS A 453 -35.80 17.75 -56.59
C HIS A 453 -34.66 18.09 -57.54
N MET A 454 -33.41 18.03 -57.07
CA MET A 454 -32.22 18.26 -57.90
C MET A 454 -32.07 17.17 -58.96
N ALA A 455 -32.29 15.90 -58.61
CA ALA A 455 -32.20 14.77 -59.56
C ALA A 455 -33.29 14.78 -60.65
N LYS A 456 -34.38 15.53 -60.46
CA LYS A 456 -35.42 15.76 -61.48
C LYS A 456 -35.10 16.93 -62.42
N ARG A 457 -34.11 17.77 -62.08
CA ARG A 457 -33.70 18.96 -62.83
C ARG A 457 -32.42 18.76 -63.65
N ALA A 458 -31.59 17.79 -63.26
CA ALA A 458 -30.50 17.25 -64.06
C ALA A 458 -31.04 16.34 -65.18
#